data_AF-N1NWR4-F1
#
_entry.id   AF-N1NWR4-F1
#
_cell.length_a   1.000
_cell.length_b   1.000
_cell.length_c   1.000
_cell.angle_alpha   90.00
_cell.angle_beta   90.00
_cell.angle_gamma   90.00
#
_symmetry.space_group_name_H-M   'P 1'
#
loop_
_entity.id
_entity.type
_entity.pdbx_description
1 polymer ?
#
loop_
_entity_poly.entity_id
_entity_poly.type
_entity_poly.pdbx_seq_one_letter_code
_entity_poly.pdbx_strand_id
1 'polypeptide(L)'
;MWNPILLDTSSFSFQKHVSGVFLQVRNATKRAAGSRTSMKDSAGRRLGPKKYEGQDVSTGEIIMRQRGTKFYPGENVGIGKDHSIFALEPGVVRYYLDPFHPKRKFIGVALRRDLKLPSPHFEPTVRRFGRFELTNKRAAYKEENSISRKDYLAKPNILKQLEVRESKRKELQDKLSKVLRDELKLDIKDIELATSYLIRVRASLKNGYPIEDARFNSRYYLKEEERLKARRESWTNEKLSESLSKIDECSDLLNSSTSFNNKLELHQYISEQEKQALKAKLLEDLEKSQHLETKKDKNYIKALFKDACNFLTLSEEVHLRRKYLKSVFPETDSTVETKSGKKSIVSRRFDYTKNKVEVIARSRRAFLSKL
;
A
#
# COMPACT_ATOMS: atom_id res chain seq x y z
N MET A 1 51.13 89.34 -15.15
CA MET A 1 51.53 90.72 -15.49
C MET A 1 50.52 91.22 -16.49
N TRP A 2 49.44 91.86 -16.02
CA TRP A 2 49.26 93.31 -15.84
C TRP A 2 48.33 93.83 -16.96
N ASN A 3 47.08 94.13 -16.57
CA ASN A 3 46.18 95.29 -16.86
C ASN A 3 46.49 96.23 -18.03
N PRO A 4 45.57 97.15 -18.44
CA PRO A 4 44.19 97.47 -17.99
C PRO A 4 43.19 97.55 -19.18
N ILE A 5 41.85 97.50 -19.05
CA ILE A 5 40.86 98.46 -18.50
C ILE A 5 40.83 99.86 -19.19
N LEU A 6 39.67 100.08 -19.84
CA LEU A 6 38.87 101.31 -20.07
C LEU A 6 38.98 102.11 -21.37
N LEU A 7 37.81 102.71 -21.69
CA LEU A 7 37.46 103.79 -22.63
C LEU A 7 37.01 103.31 -24.03
N ASP A 8 36.01 103.89 -24.69
CA ASP A 8 34.93 104.80 -24.35
C ASP A 8 33.99 104.81 -25.58
N THR A 9 32.78 105.32 -25.36
CA THR A 9 31.71 105.69 -26.28
C THR A 9 32.07 106.07 -27.74
N SER A 10 31.22 105.68 -28.69
CA SER A 10 30.67 106.62 -29.68
C SER A 10 29.55 106.02 -30.52
N SER A 11 28.51 106.85 -30.67
CA SER A 11 27.36 106.75 -31.54
C SER A 11 27.72 106.68 -33.03
N PHE A 12 27.06 105.79 -33.77
CA PHE A 12 26.85 105.96 -35.20
C PHE A 12 25.44 105.52 -35.61
N SER A 13 24.69 106.47 -36.14
CA SER A 13 23.41 106.31 -36.80
C SER A 13 23.58 106.50 -38.31
N PHE A 14 22.95 105.63 -39.10
CA PHE A 14 22.53 105.72 -40.53
C PHE A 14 22.78 104.35 -41.19
N GLN A 15 21.96 103.79 -42.09
CA GLN A 15 20.75 104.25 -42.78
C GLN A 15 20.00 103.00 -43.28
N LYS A 16 18.69 103.14 -43.47
CA LYS A 16 17.79 102.12 -44.03
C LYS A 16 18.12 101.83 -45.50
N HIS A 17 18.14 100.54 -45.87
CA HIS A 17 17.75 100.10 -47.20
C HIS A 17 16.52 99.20 -47.10
N VAL A 18 15.48 99.63 -47.82
CA VAL A 18 14.22 98.92 -48.06
C VAL A 18 14.37 98.15 -49.37
N SER A 19 14.08 96.85 -49.36
CA SER A 19 13.63 96.12 -50.55
C SER A 19 12.72 94.97 -50.11
N GLY A 20 11.51 94.95 -50.68
CA GLY A 20 10.39 94.14 -50.21
C GLY A 20 10.35 92.73 -50.78
N VAL A 21 9.80 91.82 -49.97
CA VAL A 21 9.06 90.64 -50.44
C VAL A 21 7.85 90.50 -49.52
N PHE A 22 6.64 90.65 -50.07
CA PHE A 22 5.40 90.32 -49.39
C PHE A 22 5.36 88.81 -49.13
N LEU A 23 5.74 88.38 -47.91
CA LEU A 23 5.52 87.00 -47.46
C LEU A 23 4.05 86.83 -47.08
N GLN A 24 3.26 86.29 -48.00
CA GLN A 24 1.94 85.75 -47.70
C GLN A 24 2.11 84.51 -46.79
N VAL A 25 1.95 84.69 -45.48
CA VAL A 25 1.89 83.58 -44.53
C VAL A 25 0.59 82.81 -44.77
N ARG A 26 0.68 81.66 -45.44
CA ARG A 26 -0.42 80.70 -45.51
C ARG A 26 -0.48 79.94 -44.17
N ASN A 27 -1.37 80.38 -43.29
CA ASN A 27 -1.75 79.61 -42.12
C ASN A 27 -2.43 78.32 -42.58
N ALA A 28 -1.90 77.16 -42.20
CA ALA A 28 -2.60 75.89 -42.35
C ALA A 28 -3.93 75.97 -41.58
N THR A 29 -5.05 76.00 -42.31
CA THR A 29 -6.39 75.96 -41.69
C THR A 29 -6.65 74.54 -41.16
N LYS A 30 -6.49 74.40 -39.85
CA LYS A 30 -6.78 73.24 -38.99
C LYS A 30 -5.89 72.01 -39.14
N ARG A 31 -4.86 71.97 -38.29
CA ARG A 31 -4.31 70.72 -37.72
C ARG A 31 -5.18 70.31 -36.52
N ALA A 32 -6.42 69.89 -36.77
CA ALA A 32 -7.29 69.36 -35.73
C ALA A 32 -7.69 67.92 -36.09
N ALA A 33 -6.71 67.01 -35.99
CA ALA A 33 -7.03 65.61 -35.81
C ALA A 33 -7.89 65.49 -34.55
N GLY A 34 -9.08 64.89 -34.66
CA GLY A 34 -10.02 64.77 -33.54
C GLY A 34 -9.34 64.18 -32.31
N SER A 35 -9.34 64.93 -31.20
CA SER A 35 -8.94 64.42 -29.90
C SER A 35 -9.89 63.30 -29.48
N ARG A 36 -9.38 62.08 -29.30
CA ARG A 36 -10.15 60.96 -28.76
C ARG A 36 -10.00 60.95 -27.24
N THR A 37 -10.96 61.53 -26.54
CA THR A 37 -10.99 61.52 -25.07
C THR A 37 -11.27 60.08 -24.58
N SER A 38 -10.36 59.52 -23.80
CA SER A 38 -10.52 58.18 -23.21
C SER A 38 -11.08 58.26 -21.79
N MET A 39 -12.31 58.73 -21.65
CA MET A 39 -13.04 58.77 -20.38
C MET A 39 -13.60 57.38 -20.01
N LYS A 40 -12.71 56.41 -19.83
CA LYS A 40 -13.06 55.02 -19.48
C LYS A 40 -12.42 54.65 -18.14
N ASP A 41 -13.26 54.40 -17.15
CA ASP A 41 -12.85 53.78 -15.90
C ASP A 41 -13.79 52.62 -15.56
N SER A 42 -13.28 51.66 -14.79
CA SER A 42 -14.01 50.49 -14.37
C SER A 42 -14.58 50.72 -12.96
N ALA A 43 -15.80 50.27 -12.70
CA ALA A 43 -16.37 50.35 -11.35
C ALA A 43 -15.48 49.68 -10.28
N GLY A 44 -15.50 50.20 -9.05
CA GLY A 44 -14.79 49.61 -7.91
C GLY A 44 -15.20 48.15 -7.66
N ARG A 45 -14.23 47.28 -7.34
CA ARG A 45 -14.45 45.81 -7.22
C ARG A 45 -14.82 45.34 -5.81
N ARG A 46 -15.07 46.27 -4.88
CA ARG A 46 -15.44 46.01 -3.47
C ARG A 46 -14.49 45.03 -2.74
N LEU A 47 -13.20 45.12 -3.07
CA LEU A 47 -12.12 44.38 -2.41
C LEU A 47 -11.94 44.90 -0.97
N GLY A 48 -11.32 44.10 -0.11
CA GLY A 48 -11.07 44.42 1.29
C GLY A 48 -11.64 43.39 2.26
N PRO A 49 -11.39 43.57 3.57
CA PRO A 49 -11.91 42.68 4.61
C PRO A 49 -13.43 42.73 4.64
N LYS A 50 -14.02 41.61 5.07
CA LYS A 50 -15.45 41.38 5.20
C LYS A 50 -15.80 40.92 6.62
N LYS A 51 -14.85 40.27 7.29
CA LYS A 51 -14.86 40.03 8.73
C LYS A 51 -13.56 40.57 9.34
N TYR A 52 -13.64 41.01 10.58
CA TYR A 52 -12.58 41.68 11.30
C TYR A 52 -12.06 40.82 12.46
N GLU A 53 -10.92 41.21 13.04
CA GLU A 53 -10.33 40.57 14.22
C GLU A 53 -11.35 40.37 15.34
N GLY A 54 -11.40 39.17 15.92
CA GLY A 54 -12.27 38.85 17.05
C GLY A 54 -13.75 38.62 16.71
N GLN A 55 -14.13 38.71 15.43
CA GLN A 55 -15.51 38.47 15.00
C GLN A 55 -15.82 36.98 14.86
N ASP A 56 -17.05 36.61 15.22
CA ASP A 56 -17.56 35.26 15.00
C ASP A 56 -17.87 35.03 13.51
N VAL A 57 -17.56 33.83 13.05
CA VAL A 57 -17.80 33.37 11.68
C VAL A 57 -18.44 32.01 11.65
N SER A 58 -19.19 31.75 10.58
CA SER A 58 -19.74 30.45 10.22
C SER A 58 -18.99 29.84 9.03
N THR A 59 -19.07 28.51 8.86
CA THR A 59 -18.46 27.83 7.70
C THR A 59 -18.98 28.42 6.38
N GLY A 60 -18.05 28.77 5.48
CA GLY A 60 -18.33 29.35 4.17
C GLY A 60 -18.37 30.88 4.14
N GLU A 61 -18.37 31.56 5.28
CA GLU A 61 -18.35 33.03 5.31
C GLU A 61 -17.03 33.59 4.77
N ILE A 62 -17.12 34.60 3.89
CA ILE A 62 -15.96 35.28 3.32
C ILE A 62 -15.38 36.25 4.36
N ILE A 63 -14.09 36.12 4.64
CA ILE A 63 -13.34 36.97 5.57
C ILE A 63 -12.61 38.10 4.81
N MET A 64 -12.06 37.81 3.62
CA MET A 64 -11.31 38.79 2.82
C MET A 64 -11.57 38.58 1.33
N ARG A 65 -11.86 39.66 0.58
CA ARG A 65 -11.81 39.66 -0.89
C ARG A 65 -10.61 40.44 -1.38
N GLN A 66 -9.78 39.83 -2.21
CA GLN A 66 -8.50 40.41 -2.62
C GLN A 66 -8.15 40.12 -4.09
N ARG A 67 -7.03 40.70 -4.54
CA ARG A 67 -6.38 40.41 -5.81
C ARG A 67 -4.94 40.03 -5.48
N GLY A 68 -4.59 38.77 -5.71
CA GLY A 68 -3.41 38.16 -5.12
C GLY A 68 -3.53 37.95 -3.61
N THR A 69 -2.57 37.25 -3.02
CA THR A 69 -2.52 36.92 -1.59
C THR A 69 -1.86 38.02 -0.78
N LYS A 70 -2.61 39.10 -0.51
CA LYS A 70 -2.19 40.12 0.47
C LYS A 70 -2.21 39.55 1.89
N PHE A 71 -3.24 38.76 2.17
CA PHE A 71 -3.28 37.85 3.30
C PHE A 71 -3.26 36.41 2.77
N TYR A 72 -2.61 35.53 3.51
CA TYR A 72 -2.55 34.10 3.26
C TYR A 72 -3.56 33.36 4.14
N PRO A 73 -4.11 32.23 3.67
CA PRO A 73 -4.97 31.39 4.50
C PRO A 73 -4.14 30.76 5.62
N GLY A 74 -4.55 31.02 6.87
CA GLY A 74 -3.98 30.44 8.08
C GLY A 74 -4.80 29.24 8.56
N GLU A 75 -4.83 29.03 9.88
CA GLU A 75 -5.55 27.90 10.48
C GLU A 75 -7.07 27.95 10.23
N ASN A 76 -7.68 26.79 9.95
CA ASN A 76 -9.13 26.59 9.76
C ASN A 76 -9.81 27.47 8.69
N VAL A 77 -9.04 27.89 7.69
CA VAL A 77 -9.45 28.84 6.66
C VAL A 77 -9.05 28.33 5.26
N GLY A 78 -9.93 28.55 4.29
CA GLY A 78 -9.72 28.20 2.88
C GLY A 78 -9.46 29.43 2.01
N ILE A 79 -8.95 29.18 0.80
CA ILE A 79 -8.75 30.21 -0.23
C ILE A 79 -9.47 29.83 -1.53
N GLY A 80 -10.27 30.75 -2.07
CA GLY A 80 -11.00 30.58 -3.31
C GLY A 80 -10.16 30.90 -4.56
N LYS A 81 -10.72 30.64 -5.74
CA LYS A 81 -10.07 30.92 -7.05
C LYS A 81 -9.65 32.38 -7.21
N ASP A 82 -10.46 33.32 -6.72
CA ASP A 82 -10.16 34.76 -6.77
C ASP A 82 -9.30 35.23 -5.58
N HIS A 83 -8.66 34.30 -4.87
CA HIS A 83 -7.91 34.51 -3.63
C HIS A 83 -8.75 35.02 -2.46
N SER A 84 -10.08 34.92 -2.53
CA SER A 84 -10.95 35.23 -1.39
C SER A 84 -10.72 34.23 -0.26
N ILE A 85 -10.54 34.74 0.95
CA ILE A 85 -10.31 33.92 2.14
C ILE A 85 -11.67 33.67 2.81
N PHE A 86 -11.98 32.42 3.14
CA PHE A 86 -13.26 32.03 3.74
C PHE A 86 -13.08 31.01 4.87
N ALA A 87 -13.97 31.04 5.85
CA ALA A 87 -13.91 30.14 7.02
C ALA A 87 -14.28 28.70 6.62
N LEU A 88 -13.45 27.71 6.99
CA LEU A 88 -13.82 26.30 6.86
C LEU A 88 -14.65 25.82 8.05
N GLU A 89 -14.55 26.52 9.16
CA GLU A 89 -15.03 26.14 10.46
C GLU A 89 -15.67 27.32 11.19
N PRO A 90 -16.76 27.16 11.96
CA PRO A 90 -17.22 28.19 12.87
C PRO A 90 -16.20 28.46 13.98
N GLY A 91 -16.02 29.75 14.27
CA GLY A 91 -15.05 30.21 15.27
C GLY A 91 -14.86 31.72 15.20
N VAL A 92 -13.66 32.17 15.59
CA VAL A 92 -13.30 33.58 15.76
C VAL A 92 -12.17 33.94 14.80
N VAL A 93 -12.37 34.98 13.99
CA VAL A 93 -11.37 35.45 13.03
C VAL A 93 -10.16 36.04 13.74
N ARG A 94 -8.96 35.59 13.37
CA ARG A 94 -7.68 36.09 13.86
C ARG A 94 -6.76 36.48 12.70
N TYR A 95 -6.20 37.66 12.75
CA TYR A 95 -5.15 38.19 11.89
C TYR A 95 -3.83 38.09 12.64
N TYR A 96 -2.86 37.38 12.08
CA TYR A 96 -1.60 37.11 12.77
C TYR A 96 -0.41 36.98 11.82
N LEU A 97 0.78 36.98 12.41
CA LEU A 97 2.04 36.64 11.75
C LEU A 97 2.52 35.30 12.30
N ASP A 98 3.04 34.46 11.43
CA ASP A 98 3.58 33.16 11.80
C ASP A 98 5.11 33.18 11.62
N PRO A 99 5.90 32.85 12.67
CA PRO A 99 7.35 32.73 12.57
C PRO A 99 7.84 31.81 11.45
N PHE A 100 7.08 30.76 11.08
CA PHE A 100 7.44 29.90 9.94
C PHE A 100 7.44 30.65 8.59
N HIS A 101 6.71 31.77 8.51
CA HIS A 101 6.51 32.55 7.30
C HIS A 101 6.67 34.05 7.59
N PRO A 102 7.90 34.52 7.86
CA PRO A 102 8.18 35.81 8.52
C PRO A 102 7.74 37.06 7.74
N LYS A 103 7.53 36.96 6.42
CA LYS A 103 7.12 38.09 5.55
C LYS A 103 5.67 37.99 5.07
N ARG A 104 4.89 37.06 5.61
CA ARG A 104 3.50 36.81 5.18
C ARG A 104 2.53 37.12 6.32
N LYS A 105 1.40 37.72 5.97
CA LYS A 105 0.29 38.00 6.89
C LYS A 105 -0.77 36.92 6.75
N PHE A 106 -1.29 36.41 7.84
CA PHE A 106 -2.26 35.32 7.84
C PHE A 106 -3.60 35.77 8.39
N ILE A 107 -4.63 35.09 7.91
CA ILE A 107 -5.98 35.11 8.48
C ILE A 107 -6.34 33.68 8.80
N GLY A 108 -6.61 33.39 10.07
CA GLY A 108 -7.11 32.11 10.54
C GLY A 108 -8.42 32.27 11.30
N VAL A 109 -9.01 31.14 11.64
CA VAL A 109 -10.18 31.04 12.51
C VAL A 109 -9.81 30.20 13.71
N ALA A 110 -9.77 30.82 14.89
CA ALA A 110 -9.61 30.13 16.16
C ALA A 110 -10.95 29.51 16.55
N LEU A 111 -10.98 28.24 16.98
CA LEU A 111 -12.23 27.56 17.32
C LEU A 111 -12.94 28.17 18.54
N ARG A 112 -12.19 28.90 19.38
CA ARG A 112 -12.66 29.58 20.59
C ARG A 112 -11.97 30.93 20.71
N ARG A 113 -12.58 31.85 21.45
CA ARG A 113 -12.01 33.18 21.72
C ARG A 113 -10.68 33.11 22.49
N ASP A 114 -10.54 32.15 23.39
CA ASP A 114 -9.37 32.03 24.28
C ASP A 114 -8.09 31.63 23.53
N LEU A 115 -8.25 30.97 22.38
CA LEU A 115 -7.15 30.50 21.57
C LEU A 115 -6.55 31.67 20.80
N LYS A 116 -5.23 31.81 20.94
CA LYS A 116 -4.43 32.76 20.17
C LYS A 116 -3.91 32.06 18.91
N LEU A 117 -3.95 32.78 17.80
CA LEU A 117 -3.23 32.39 16.58
C LEU A 117 -2.02 33.31 16.41
N PRO A 118 -0.83 32.79 16.03
CA PRO A 118 -0.55 31.39 15.63
C PRO A 118 -0.61 30.43 16.82
N SER A 119 -1.11 29.21 16.61
CA SER A 119 -1.09 28.17 17.64
C SER A 119 0.34 27.69 17.93
N PRO A 120 0.65 27.21 19.16
CA PRO A 120 1.96 26.65 19.46
C PRO A 120 2.24 25.39 18.61
N HIS A 121 3.37 25.36 17.91
CA HIS A 121 3.67 24.34 16.90
C HIS A 121 3.71 22.89 17.43
N PHE A 122 4.21 22.69 18.64
CA PHE A 122 4.36 21.37 19.25
C PHE A 122 3.12 20.94 20.04
N GLU A 123 2.13 21.81 20.20
CA GLU A 123 0.89 21.45 20.87
C GLU A 123 -0.03 20.67 19.91
N PRO A 124 -0.89 19.79 20.45
CA PRO A 124 -1.85 19.09 19.63
C PRO A 124 -2.83 20.07 18.98
N THR A 125 -3.11 19.83 17.70
CA THR A 125 -4.09 20.64 16.96
C THR A 125 -5.46 20.60 17.62
N VAL A 126 -6.03 21.78 17.85
CA VAL A 126 -7.43 21.94 18.28
C VAL A 126 -8.35 21.64 17.10
N ARG A 127 -9.22 20.63 17.23
CA ARG A 127 -10.13 20.20 16.15
C ARG A 127 -11.58 20.15 16.65
N ARG A 128 -12.54 20.44 15.78
CA ARG A 128 -13.97 20.31 16.07
C ARG A 128 -14.51 18.98 15.52
N PHE A 129 -15.21 18.22 16.35
CA PHE A 129 -15.88 16.98 15.91
C PHE A 129 -16.99 17.25 14.89
N GLY A 130 -17.80 18.29 15.12
CA GLY A 130 -18.74 18.83 14.13
C GLY A 130 -19.94 17.94 13.82
N ARG A 131 -20.21 16.93 14.64
CA ARG A 131 -21.32 15.97 14.50
C ARG A 131 -21.97 15.75 15.87
N PHE A 132 -23.16 15.19 15.88
CA PHE A 132 -23.89 14.82 17.09
C PHE A 132 -24.37 13.37 16.98
N GLU A 133 -24.51 12.70 18.12
CA GLU A 133 -25.07 11.35 18.14
C GLU A 133 -26.57 11.37 17.82
N LEU A 134 -27.05 10.37 17.08
CA LEU A 134 -28.47 10.25 16.77
C LEU A 134 -29.21 9.55 17.92
N THR A 135 -29.55 10.30 18.97
CA THR A 135 -30.31 9.76 20.13
C THR A 135 -31.65 9.15 19.71
N ASN A 136 -32.25 9.66 18.63
CA ASN A 136 -33.45 9.08 18.05
C ASN A 136 -33.12 7.76 17.30
N LYS A 137 -33.61 6.64 17.84
CA LYS A 137 -33.37 5.30 17.29
C LYS A 137 -33.80 5.13 15.84
N ARG A 138 -34.90 5.77 15.41
CA ARG A 138 -35.37 5.68 14.02
C ARG A 138 -34.42 6.42 13.07
N ALA A 139 -33.88 7.56 13.48
CA ALA A 139 -32.86 8.26 12.72
C ALA A 139 -31.57 7.44 12.65
N ALA A 140 -31.10 6.90 13.78
CA ALA A 140 -29.93 6.02 13.84
C ALA A 140 -30.08 4.82 12.91
N TYR A 141 -31.22 4.12 12.93
CA TYR A 141 -31.49 2.99 12.04
C TYR A 141 -31.43 3.36 10.55
N LYS A 142 -31.93 4.55 10.17
CA LYS A 142 -31.83 5.00 8.77
C LYS A 142 -30.38 5.30 8.38
N GLU A 143 -29.60 5.87 9.30
CA GLU A 143 -28.18 6.16 9.09
C GLU A 143 -27.36 4.86 8.94
N GLU A 144 -27.57 3.88 9.81
CA GLU A 144 -26.94 2.54 9.75
C GLU A 144 -27.25 1.81 8.43
N ASN A 145 -28.49 1.95 7.94
CA ASN A 145 -28.88 1.35 6.67
C ASN A 145 -28.31 2.09 5.44
N SER A 146 -27.91 3.35 5.60
CA SER A 146 -27.39 4.16 4.52
C SER A 146 -25.92 3.81 4.27
N ILE A 147 -25.63 3.31 3.07
CA ILE A 147 -24.28 2.94 2.65
C ILE A 147 -23.96 3.57 1.30
N SER A 148 -22.67 3.70 0.99
CA SER A 148 -22.23 4.22 -0.30
C SER A 148 -22.75 3.33 -1.44
N ARG A 149 -23.03 3.94 -2.60
CA ARG A 149 -23.42 3.19 -3.81
C ARG A 149 -22.40 2.08 -4.13
N LYS A 150 -21.10 2.37 -4.00
CA LYS A 150 -20.03 1.38 -4.25
C LYS A 150 -20.16 0.17 -3.31
N ASP A 151 -20.40 0.41 -2.04
CA ASP A 151 -20.53 -0.64 -1.03
C ASP A 151 -21.80 -1.47 -1.28
N TYR A 152 -22.91 -0.83 -1.63
CA TYR A 152 -24.15 -1.52 -1.99
C TYR A 152 -23.97 -2.48 -3.17
N LEU A 153 -23.31 -2.03 -4.25
CA LEU A 153 -23.05 -2.90 -5.41
C LEU A 153 -22.06 -4.02 -5.09
N ALA A 154 -21.05 -3.78 -4.25
CA ALA A 154 -20.02 -4.76 -3.93
C ALA A 154 -20.47 -5.80 -2.88
N LYS A 155 -21.34 -5.40 -1.93
CA LYS A 155 -21.73 -6.20 -0.76
C LYS A 155 -22.22 -7.62 -1.10
N PRO A 156 -23.14 -7.84 -2.08
CA PRO A 156 -23.60 -9.20 -2.40
C PRO A 156 -22.48 -10.13 -2.86
N ASN A 157 -21.52 -9.60 -3.64
CA ASN A 157 -20.38 -10.38 -4.10
C ASN A 157 -19.45 -10.73 -2.93
N ILE A 158 -19.13 -9.77 -2.05
CA ILE A 158 -18.30 -10.01 -0.87
C ILE A 158 -18.94 -11.04 0.08
N LEU A 159 -20.27 -10.99 0.27
CA LEU A 159 -20.99 -11.99 1.06
C LEU A 159 -20.91 -13.38 0.42
N LYS A 160 -21.10 -13.51 -0.90
CA LYS A 160 -20.90 -14.78 -1.62
C LYS A 160 -19.47 -15.32 -1.45
N GLN A 161 -18.47 -14.45 -1.51
CA GLN A 161 -17.08 -14.83 -1.29
C GLN A 161 -16.79 -15.23 0.16
N LEU A 162 -17.48 -14.63 1.13
CA LEU A 162 -17.41 -15.04 2.54
C LEU A 162 -18.02 -16.43 2.73
N GLU A 163 -19.20 -16.68 2.17
CA GLU A 163 -19.88 -17.98 2.20
C GLU A 163 -19.01 -19.09 1.60
N VAL A 164 -18.39 -18.85 0.44
CA VAL A 164 -17.45 -19.80 -0.19
C VAL A 164 -16.21 -20.05 0.69
N ARG A 165 -15.75 -19.06 1.47
CA ARG A 165 -14.64 -19.25 2.42
C ARG A 165 -15.08 -20.02 3.66
N GLU A 166 -16.32 -19.87 4.09
CA GLU A 166 -16.92 -20.64 5.18
C GLU A 166 -17.12 -22.11 4.79
N SER A 167 -17.64 -22.38 3.59
CA SER A 167 -17.80 -23.74 3.08
C SER A 167 -16.44 -24.46 2.99
N LYS A 168 -15.42 -23.80 2.46
CA LYS A 168 -14.04 -24.34 2.40
C LYS A 168 -13.43 -24.59 3.78
N ARG A 169 -13.71 -23.73 4.77
CA ARG A 169 -13.27 -23.95 6.15
C ARG A 169 -13.95 -25.17 6.76
N LYS A 170 -15.25 -25.34 6.53
CA LYS A 170 -16.03 -26.50 6.99
C LYS A 170 -15.55 -27.80 6.35
N GLU A 171 -15.32 -27.81 5.03
CA GLU A 171 -14.74 -28.95 4.32
C GLU A 171 -13.36 -29.33 4.85
N LEU A 172 -12.53 -28.32 5.14
CA LEU A 172 -11.21 -28.54 5.72
C LEU A 172 -11.31 -29.10 7.15
N GLN A 173 -12.23 -28.58 7.96
CA GLN A 173 -12.51 -29.06 9.30
C GLN A 173 -12.94 -30.53 9.28
N ASP A 174 -13.86 -30.91 8.36
CA ASP A 174 -14.31 -32.28 8.15
C ASP A 174 -13.13 -33.19 7.74
N LYS A 175 -12.30 -32.74 6.79
CA LYS A 175 -11.08 -33.47 6.37
C LYS A 175 -10.14 -33.71 7.56
N LEU A 176 -9.88 -32.70 8.38
CA LEU A 176 -9.03 -32.82 9.57
C LEU A 176 -9.64 -33.79 10.59
N SER A 177 -10.96 -33.73 10.78
CA SER A 177 -11.67 -34.63 11.69
C SER A 177 -11.57 -36.10 11.28
N LYS A 178 -11.53 -36.39 9.97
CA LYS A 178 -11.32 -37.75 9.44
C LYS A 178 -9.90 -38.22 9.70
N VAL A 179 -8.90 -37.36 9.44
CA VAL A 179 -7.49 -37.68 9.71
C VAL A 179 -7.25 -37.97 11.19
N LEU A 180 -7.84 -37.19 12.09
CA LEU A 180 -7.71 -37.41 13.54
C LEU A 180 -8.31 -38.76 13.99
N ARG A 181 -9.39 -39.22 13.35
CA ARG A 181 -10.07 -40.48 13.66
C ARG A 181 -9.40 -41.70 13.02
N ASP A 182 -9.19 -41.64 11.72
CA ASP A 182 -8.80 -42.80 10.90
C ASP A 182 -7.30 -43.08 11.01
N GLU A 183 -6.48 -42.03 10.90
CA GLU A 183 -5.02 -42.14 10.80
C GLU A 183 -4.35 -42.09 12.18
N LEU A 184 -4.66 -41.07 12.99
CA LEU A 184 -3.96 -40.85 14.26
C LEU A 184 -4.66 -41.47 15.48
N LYS A 185 -5.95 -41.82 15.39
CA LYS A 185 -6.74 -42.47 16.46
C LYS A 185 -6.64 -41.76 17.82
N LEU A 186 -6.80 -40.44 17.81
CA LEU A 186 -6.68 -39.59 19.01
C LEU A 186 -7.96 -39.62 19.84
N ASP A 187 -7.82 -39.68 21.16
CA ASP A 187 -8.93 -39.42 22.10
C ASP A 187 -9.07 -37.91 22.32
N ILE A 188 -10.10 -37.32 21.71
CA ILE A 188 -10.38 -35.88 21.75
C ILE A 188 -11.79 -35.63 22.27
N LYS A 189 -11.88 -34.94 23.40
CA LYS A 189 -13.16 -34.59 24.06
C LYS A 189 -13.98 -33.60 23.23
N ASP A 190 -13.33 -32.55 22.71
CA ASP A 190 -13.95 -31.53 21.87
C ASP A 190 -13.25 -31.47 20.51
N ILE A 191 -13.82 -32.20 19.54
CA ILE A 191 -13.31 -32.27 18.18
C ILE A 191 -13.49 -30.96 17.41
N GLU A 192 -14.50 -30.16 17.74
CA GLU A 192 -14.75 -28.90 17.04
C GLU A 192 -13.70 -27.87 17.43
N LEU A 193 -13.41 -27.72 18.72
CA LEU A 193 -12.31 -26.89 19.22
C LEU A 193 -10.97 -27.33 18.62
N ALA A 194 -10.67 -28.63 18.65
CA ALA A 194 -9.44 -29.18 18.08
C ALA A 194 -9.33 -28.83 16.59
N THR A 195 -10.33 -29.16 15.78
CA THR A 195 -10.28 -28.89 14.35
C THR A 195 -10.23 -27.38 14.03
N SER A 196 -10.87 -26.52 14.84
CA SER A 196 -10.76 -25.06 14.74
C SER A 196 -9.33 -24.55 15.01
N TYR A 197 -8.63 -25.15 15.97
CA TYR A 197 -7.21 -24.89 16.24
C TYR A 197 -6.35 -25.29 15.03
N LEU A 198 -6.54 -26.49 14.48
CA LEU A 198 -5.75 -26.98 13.34
C LEU A 198 -5.94 -26.12 12.09
N ILE A 199 -7.17 -25.71 11.75
CA ILE A 199 -7.38 -24.82 10.59
C ILE A 199 -6.67 -23.47 10.80
N ARG A 200 -6.59 -22.99 12.05
CA ARG A 200 -5.91 -21.73 12.38
C ARG A 200 -4.39 -21.87 12.30
N VAL A 201 -3.82 -22.95 12.82
CA VAL A 201 -2.38 -23.27 12.66
C VAL A 201 -2.04 -23.37 11.17
N ARG A 202 -2.85 -24.10 10.40
CA ARG A 202 -2.68 -24.24 8.95
C ARG A 202 -2.72 -22.90 8.22
N ALA A 203 -3.65 -22.02 8.60
CA ALA A 203 -3.73 -20.68 8.04
C ALA A 203 -2.45 -19.89 8.35
N SER A 204 -2.00 -19.88 9.60
CA SER A 204 -0.77 -19.21 10.01
C SER A 204 0.47 -19.72 9.24
N LEU A 205 0.60 -21.03 9.05
CA LEU A 205 1.67 -21.60 8.22
C LEU A 205 1.58 -21.15 6.76
N LYS A 206 0.37 -21.12 6.19
CA LYS A 206 0.14 -20.57 4.84
C LYS A 206 0.55 -19.11 4.73
N ASN A 207 0.42 -18.34 5.81
CA ASN A 207 0.75 -16.92 5.88
C ASN A 207 2.26 -16.64 6.07
N GLY A 208 3.07 -17.66 6.35
CA GLY A 208 4.52 -17.52 6.53
C GLY A 208 4.97 -17.33 7.97
N TYR A 209 4.11 -17.63 8.95
CA TYR A 209 4.53 -17.67 10.35
C TYR A 209 5.38 -18.92 10.63
N PRO A 210 6.43 -18.82 11.48
CA PRO A 210 7.12 -19.99 12.01
C PRO A 210 6.14 -20.96 12.69
N ILE A 211 6.47 -22.25 12.74
CA ILE A 211 5.57 -23.28 13.27
C ILE A 211 5.15 -23.01 14.73
N GLU A 212 6.08 -22.52 15.55
CA GLU A 212 5.84 -22.29 16.97
C GLU A 212 4.99 -21.04 17.20
N ASP A 213 5.26 -19.98 16.47
CA ASP A 213 4.44 -18.77 16.46
C ASP A 213 3.03 -19.05 15.92
N ALA A 214 2.91 -19.86 14.86
CA ALA A 214 1.64 -20.30 14.32
C ALA A 214 0.79 -21.06 15.35
N ARG A 215 1.41 -21.95 16.14
CA ARG A 215 0.76 -22.68 17.25
C ARG A 215 0.36 -21.74 18.39
N PHE A 216 1.27 -20.87 18.80
CA PHE A 216 1.04 -19.87 19.85
C PHE A 216 -0.13 -18.94 19.50
N ASN A 217 -0.14 -18.36 18.30
CA ASN A 217 -1.20 -17.47 17.83
C ASN A 217 -2.56 -18.17 17.75
N SER A 218 -2.57 -19.45 17.38
CA SER A 218 -3.79 -20.26 17.32
C SER A 218 -4.35 -20.54 18.72
N ARG A 219 -3.47 -20.88 19.67
CA ARG A 219 -3.81 -21.09 21.09
C ARG A 219 -4.33 -19.80 21.71
N TYR A 220 -3.60 -18.70 21.53
CA TYR A 220 -3.94 -17.40 22.08
C TYR A 220 -5.31 -16.90 21.57
N TYR A 221 -5.59 -17.06 20.28
CA TYR A 221 -6.88 -16.68 19.70
C TYR A 221 -8.07 -17.35 20.38
N LEU A 222 -8.03 -18.67 20.58
CA LEU A 222 -9.12 -19.40 21.22
C LEU A 222 -9.29 -19.00 22.69
N LYS A 223 -8.17 -18.78 23.39
CA LYS A 223 -8.20 -18.27 24.77
C LYS A 223 -8.82 -16.88 24.85
N GLU A 224 -8.52 -15.98 23.91
CA GLU A 224 -9.14 -14.65 23.86
C GLU A 224 -10.63 -14.71 23.52
N GLU A 225 -11.06 -15.59 22.63
CA GLU A 225 -12.49 -15.78 22.35
C GLU A 225 -13.26 -16.27 23.58
N GLU A 226 -12.67 -17.20 24.37
CA GLU A 226 -13.26 -17.62 25.65
C GLU A 226 -13.27 -16.50 26.69
N ARG A 227 -12.21 -15.70 26.80
CA ARG A 227 -12.21 -14.52 27.69
C ARG A 227 -13.29 -13.51 27.29
N LEU A 228 -13.47 -13.26 25.99
CA LEU A 228 -14.50 -12.36 25.46
C LEU A 228 -15.91 -12.93 25.68
N LYS A 229 -16.10 -14.25 25.55
CA LYS A 229 -17.35 -14.94 25.84
C LYS A 229 -17.70 -14.87 27.32
N ALA A 230 -16.74 -15.23 28.19
CA ALA A 230 -16.90 -15.15 29.64
C ALA A 230 -17.18 -13.72 30.13
N ARG A 231 -16.58 -12.70 29.51
CA ARG A 231 -16.90 -11.29 29.82
C ARG A 231 -18.31 -10.90 29.39
N ARG A 232 -18.77 -11.34 28.21
CA ARG A 232 -20.14 -11.07 27.72
C ARG A 232 -21.20 -11.75 28.57
N GLU A 233 -20.92 -12.97 29.02
CA GLU A 233 -21.86 -13.81 29.77
C GLU A 233 -21.65 -13.72 31.29
N SER A 234 -20.67 -12.93 31.75
CA SER A 234 -20.31 -12.76 33.16
C SER A 234 -20.11 -14.09 33.92
N TRP A 235 -19.32 -15.00 33.35
CA TRP A 235 -19.01 -16.28 34.01
C TRP A 235 -18.22 -16.11 35.31
N THR A 236 -18.26 -17.15 36.16
CA THR A 236 -17.30 -17.30 37.25
C THR A 236 -15.89 -17.50 36.69
N ASN A 237 -14.90 -16.94 37.38
CA ASN A 237 -13.48 -17.08 37.04
C ASN A 237 -13.01 -18.53 37.03
N GLU A 238 -13.58 -19.38 37.89
CA GLU A 238 -13.30 -20.82 37.96
C GLU A 238 -13.68 -21.52 36.64
N LYS A 239 -14.89 -21.28 36.14
CA LYS A 239 -15.35 -21.84 34.85
C LYS A 239 -14.48 -21.38 33.69
N LEU A 240 -14.10 -20.10 33.67
CA LEU A 240 -13.18 -19.56 32.67
C LEU A 240 -11.83 -20.27 32.75
N SER A 241 -11.26 -20.41 33.95
CA SER A 241 -9.95 -21.05 34.15
C SER A 241 -9.96 -22.51 33.70
N GLU A 242 -11.04 -23.23 33.99
CA GLU A 242 -11.24 -24.62 33.56
C GLU A 242 -11.32 -24.73 32.03
N SER A 243 -12.08 -23.84 31.38
CA SER A 243 -12.16 -23.79 29.92
C SER A 243 -10.82 -23.44 29.27
N LEU A 244 -10.03 -22.55 29.88
CA LEU A 244 -8.69 -22.24 29.38
C LEU A 244 -7.73 -23.42 29.53
N SER A 245 -7.82 -24.17 30.65
CA SER A 245 -7.04 -25.40 30.84
C SER A 245 -7.36 -26.44 29.78
N LYS A 246 -8.65 -26.63 29.46
CA LYS A 246 -9.06 -27.53 28.37
C LYS A 246 -8.48 -27.13 27.01
N ILE A 247 -8.45 -25.84 26.68
CA ILE A 247 -7.83 -25.35 25.44
C ILE A 247 -6.33 -25.64 25.43
N ASP A 248 -5.67 -25.41 26.57
CA ASP A 248 -4.25 -25.68 26.76
C ASP A 248 -3.95 -27.18 26.54
N GLU A 249 -4.68 -28.06 27.21
CA GLU A 249 -4.60 -29.52 27.06
C GLU A 249 -4.84 -29.98 25.62
N CYS A 250 -5.87 -29.46 24.96
CA CYS A 250 -6.15 -29.78 23.56
C CYS A 250 -5.01 -29.33 22.64
N SER A 251 -4.50 -28.12 22.82
CA SER A 251 -3.37 -27.60 22.04
C SER A 251 -2.12 -28.43 22.25
N ASP A 252 -1.81 -28.80 23.49
CA ASP A 252 -0.59 -29.53 23.84
C ASP A 252 -0.64 -30.99 23.35
N LEU A 253 -1.81 -31.63 23.42
CA LEU A 253 -2.07 -32.96 22.83
C LEU A 253 -1.86 -32.93 21.32
N LEU A 254 -2.41 -31.93 20.62
CA LEU A 254 -2.29 -31.80 19.18
C LEU A 254 -0.86 -31.47 18.73
N ASN A 255 -0.13 -30.67 19.50
CA ASN A 255 1.27 -30.35 19.22
C ASN A 255 2.18 -31.58 19.35
N SER A 256 1.85 -32.46 20.31
CA SER A 256 2.60 -33.70 20.56
C SER A 256 2.32 -34.77 19.51
N SER A 257 1.09 -34.82 18.99
CA SER A 257 0.64 -35.90 18.10
C SER A 257 0.68 -35.54 16.62
N THR A 258 0.47 -34.27 16.26
CA THR A 258 0.19 -33.86 14.88
C THR A 258 1.23 -32.87 14.33
N SER A 259 1.43 -32.90 13.01
CA SER A 259 2.25 -31.96 12.27
C SER A 259 1.61 -31.65 10.92
N PHE A 260 1.87 -30.47 10.37
CA PHE A 260 1.53 -30.14 8.99
C PHE A 260 2.73 -30.41 8.09
N ASN A 261 2.49 -31.13 7.00
CA ASN A 261 3.49 -31.37 5.97
C ASN A 261 3.71 -30.10 5.13
N ASN A 262 4.66 -30.14 4.20
CA ASN A 262 4.97 -29.01 3.30
C ASN A 262 3.77 -28.57 2.43
N LYS A 263 2.80 -29.45 2.14
CA LYS A 263 1.57 -29.13 1.41
C LYS A 263 0.41 -28.70 2.32
N LEU A 264 0.66 -28.53 3.61
CA LEU A 264 -0.33 -28.16 4.62
C LEU A 264 -1.43 -29.22 4.81
N GLU A 265 -1.06 -30.49 4.68
CA GLU A 265 -1.88 -31.66 5.05
C GLU A 265 -1.43 -32.15 6.42
N LEU A 266 -2.38 -32.64 7.23
CA LEU A 266 -2.11 -33.09 8.59
C LEU A 266 -1.56 -34.51 8.57
N HIS A 267 -0.50 -34.77 9.33
CA HIS A 267 0.10 -36.09 9.52
C HIS A 267 0.63 -36.23 10.94
N GLN A 268 1.17 -37.41 11.27
CA GLN A 268 1.80 -37.69 12.56
C GLN A 268 3.00 -36.76 12.82
N TYR A 269 3.16 -36.33 14.07
CA TYR A 269 4.28 -35.50 14.51
C TYR A 269 5.63 -36.21 14.32
N ILE A 270 6.63 -35.44 13.89
CA ILE A 270 8.02 -35.87 13.70
C ILE A 270 8.90 -34.83 14.37
N SER A 271 9.80 -35.27 15.24
CA SER A 271 10.75 -34.38 15.92
C SER A 271 11.75 -33.76 14.94
N GLU A 272 12.35 -32.61 15.29
CA GLU A 272 13.32 -31.97 14.40
C GLU A 272 14.55 -32.85 14.15
N GLN A 273 15.07 -33.51 15.19
CA GLN A 273 16.22 -34.41 15.02
C GLN A 273 15.90 -35.57 14.07
N GLU A 274 14.70 -36.13 14.18
CA GLU A 274 14.23 -37.20 13.30
C GLU A 274 14.02 -36.71 11.87
N LYS A 275 13.47 -35.50 11.66
CA LYS A 275 13.37 -34.88 10.32
C LYS A 275 14.74 -34.73 9.67
N GLN A 276 15.74 -34.30 10.44
CA GLN A 276 17.11 -34.14 9.97
C GLN A 276 17.72 -35.51 9.61
N ALA A 277 17.50 -36.54 10.41
CA ALA A 277 17.96 -37.90 10.13
C ALA A 277 17.28 -38.51 8.88
N LEU A 278 15.96 -38.34 8.73
CA LEU A 278 15.22 -38.77 7.54
C LEU A 278 15.68 -38.04 6.29
N LYS A 279 15.94 -36.73 6.40
CA LYS A 279 16.52 -35.94 5.32
C LYS A 279 17.91 -36.44 4.93
N ALA A 280 18.77 -36.78 5.88
CA ALA A 280 20.10 -37.34 5.61
C ALA A 280 20.00 -38.69 4.88
N LYS A 281 19.14 -39.60 5.35
CA LYS A 281 18.87 -40.89 4.69
C LYS A 281 18.35 -40.70 3.27
N LEU A 282 17.43 -39.76 3.06
CA LEU A 282 16.91 -39.41 1.74
C LEU A 282 18.04 -38.91 0.82
N LEU A 283 18.97 -38.09 1.33
CA LEU A 283 20.11 -37.65 0.54
C LEU A 283 21.02 -38.83 0.16
N GLU A 284 21.32 -39.73 1.09
CA GLU A 284 22.11 -40.94 0.83
C GLU A 284 21.47 -41.84 -0.24
N ASP A 285 20.15 -42.07 -0.16
CA ASP A 285 19.43 -42.91 -1.12
C ASP A 285 19.40 -42.29 -2.52
N LEU A 286 19.36 -40.96 -2.59
CA LEU A 286 19.40 -40.19 -3.83
C LEU A 286 20.82 -40.14 -4.40
N GLU A 287 21.84 -40.19 -3.57
CA GLU A 287 23.24 -40.32 -3.98
C GLU A 287 23.56 -41.73 -4.49
N LYS A 288 23.01 -42.78 -3.86
CA LYS A 288 23.13 -44.16 -4.36
C LYS A 288 22.46 -44.34 -5.73
N SER A 289 21.34 -43.67 -5.98
CA SER A 289 20.49 -43.88 -7.17
C SER A 289 20.60 -42.77 -8.23
N GLN A 290 21.76 -42.10 -8.35
CA GLN A 290 21.90 -40.94 -9.26
C GLN A 290 21.67 -41.29 -10.74
N HIS A 291 22.06 -42.49 -11.16
CA HIS A 291 21.96 -42.94 -12.54
C HIS A 291 20.63 -43.64 -12.77
N LEU A 292 19.66 -42.89 -13.29
CA LEU A 292 18.36 -43.42 -13.71
C LEU A 292 18.46 -44.00 -15.13
N GLU A 293 18.81 -45.28 -15.25
CA GLU A 293 18.89 -45.97 -16.54
C GLU A 293 17.53 -46.55 -16.93
N THR A 294 16.82 -47.18 -15.98
CA THR A 294 15.59 -47.89 -16.26
C THR A 294 14.34 -47.16 -15.75
N LYS A 295 13.17 -47.57 -16.26
CA LYS A 295 11.87 -47.12 -15.74
C LYS A 295 11.65 -47.51 -14.28
N LYS A 296 12.23 -48.64 -13.84
CA LYS A 296 12.13 -49.11 -12.46
C LYS A 296 12.81 -48.11 -11.51
N ASP A 297 14.02 -47.66 -11.85
CA ASP A 297 14.78 -46.70 -11.04
C ASP A 297 14.06 -45.35 -10.94
N LYS A 298 13.50 -44.88 -12.07
CA LYS A 298 12.66 -43.68 -12.10
C LYS A 298 11.45 -43.80 -11.17
N ASN A 299 10.76 -44.94 -11.20
CA ASN A 299 9.60 -45.16 -10.34
C ASN A 299 10.00 -45.27 -8.87
N TYR A 300 11.14 -45.89 -8.57
CA TYR A 300 11.71 -45.96 -7.23
C TYR A 300 12.01 -44.57 -6.66
N ILE A 301 12.71 -43.70 -7.39
CA ILE A 301 12.96 -42.32 -6.94
C ILE A 301 11.66 -41.53 -6.80
N LYS A 302 10.70 -41.70 -7.71
CA LYS A 302 9.38 -41.05 -7.57
C LYS A 302 8.66 -41.49 -6.30
N ALA A 303 8.77 -42.76 -5.92
CA ALA A 303 8.20 -43.29 -4.69
C ALA A 303 8.89 -42.70 -3.46
N LEU A 304 10.22 -42.59 -3.44
CA LEU A 304 10.96 -41.92 -2.36
C LEU A 304 10.51 -40.48 -2.14
N PHE A 305 10.30 -39.72 -3.22
CA PHE A 305 9.80 -38.35 -3.14
C PHE A 305 8.32 -38.23 -2.77
N LYS A 306 7.55 -39.32 -2.72
CA LYS A 306 6.14 -39.27 -2.29
C LYS A 306 6.05 -39.00 -0.78
N ASP A 307 6.95 -39.62 0.00
CA ASP A 307 6.98 -39.53 1.46
C ASP A 307 7.74 -38.31 1.99
N ALA A 308 8.62 -37.74 1.14
CA ALA A 308 9.47 -36.59 1.50
C ALA A 308 8.70 -35.34 1.97
N CYS A 309 7.41 -35.21 1.67
CA CYS A 309 6.61 -34.03 2.05
C CYS A 309 6.51 -33.83 3.57
N ASN A 310 6.64 -34.89 4.36
CA ASN A 310 6.37 -34.89 5.80
C ASN A 310 7.55 -34.33 6.63
N PHE A 311 8.78 -34.52 6.15
CA PHE A 311 9.99 -34.11 6.87
C PHE A 311 10.82 -33.04 6.16
N LEU A 312 10.45 -32.65 4.93
CA LEU A 312 11.20 -31.71 4.11
C LEU A 312 10.44 -30.40 3.87
N THR A 313 11.16 -29.27 3.80
CA THR A 313 10.55 -27.98 3.42
C THR A 313 10.22 -27.92 1.93
N LEU A 314 9.34 -26.99 1.55
CA LEU A 314 8.97 -26.79 0.13
C LEU A 314 10.17 -26.42 -0.74
N SER A 315 11.05 -25.54 -0.24
CA SER A 315 12.24 -25.09 -0.96
C SER A 315 13.20 -26.25 -1.25
N GLU A 316 13.46 -27.07 -0.22
CA GLU A 316 14.36 -28.21 -0.33
C GLU A 316 13.77 -29.30 -1.24
N GLU A 317 12.47 -29.59 -1.14
CA GLU A 317 11.80 -30.56 -2.02
C GLU A 317 11.93 -30.15 -3.49
N VAL A 318 11.69 -28.87 -3.79
CA VAL A 318 11.84 -28.32 -5.14
C VAL A 318 13.28 -28.45 -5.63
N HIS A 319 14.26 -28.12 -4.77
CA HIS A 319 15.68 -28.25 -5.10
C HIS A 319 16.08 -29.70 -5.41
N LEU A 320 15.72 -30.65 -4.56
CA LEU A 320 16.07 -32.07 -4.74
C LEU A 320 15.37 -32.67 -5.96
N ARG A 321 14.07 -32.40 -6.17
CA ARG A 321 13.36 -32.85 -7.38
C ARG A 321 14.04 -32.31 -8.64
N ARG A 322 14.42 -31.03 -8.66
CA ARG A 322 15.12 -30.43 -9.81
C ARG A 322 16.51 -31.03 -10.04
N LYS A 323 17.21 -31.42 -8.97
CA LYS A 323 18.55 -32.02 -9.05
C LYS A 323 18.52 -33.46 -9.59
N TYR A 324 17.62 -34.30 -9.09
CA TYR A 324 17.62 -35.75 -9.38
C TYR A 324 16.60 -36.20 -10.43
N LEU A 325 15.46 -35.51 -10.56
CA LEU A 325 14.43 -35.80 -11.59
C LEU A 325 14.55 -34.80 -12.76
N LYS A 326 15.75 -34.71 -13.35
CA LYS A 326 16.00 -33.86 -14.53
C LYS A 326 15.14 -34.29 -15.71
N SER A 327 14.64 -33.34 -16.50
CA SER A 327 13.88 -33.64 -17.73
C SER A 327 14.72 -34.47 -18.72
N VAL A 328 16.00 -34.12 -18.84
CA VAL A 328 17.00 -34.81 -19.65
C VAL A 328 18.28 -35.02 -18.85
N PHE A 329 18.86 -36.22 -18.93
CA PHE A 329 20.12 -36.55 -18.25
C PHE A 329 21.33 -36.03 -19.04
N PRO A 330 22.48 -35.80 -18.37
CA PRO A 330 23.71 -35.34 -19.02
C PRO A 330 24.18 -36.23 -20.18
N GLU A 331 25.06 -35.66 -21.01
CA GLU A 331 25.75 -36.37 -22.07
C GLU A 331 26.82 -37.29 -21.45
N THR A 332 26.73 -38.57 -21.78
CA THR A 332 27.68 -39.65 -21.44
C THR A 332 27.64 -40.66 -22.59
N ASP A 333 28.59 -41.58 -22.65
CA ASP A 333 28.71 -42.59 -23.71
C ASP A 333 27.41 -43.40 -23.93
N SER A 334 26.64 -43.65 -22.86
CA SER A 334 25.34 -44.34 -22.94
C SER A 334 24.19 -43.48 -23.49
N THR A 335 24.29 -42.15 -23.40
CA THR A 335 23.18 -41.22 -23.73
C THR A 335 23.40 -40.44 -25.02
N VAL A 336 24.65 -40.30 -25.48
CA VAL A 336 25.01 -39.72 -26.78
C VAL A 336 25.41 -40.82 -27.75
N GLU A 337 24.76 -40.86 -28.92
CA GLU A 337 25.08 -41.84 -29.97
C GLU A 337 25.99 -41.19 -31.01
N THR A 338 26.99 -41.94 -31.51
CA THR A 338 27.93 -41.43 -32.54
C THR A 338 27.28 -41.24 -33.92
N LYS A 339 26.15 -41.91 -34.19
CA LYS A 339 25.34 -41.75 -35.41
C LYS A 339 23.86 -41.68 -35.06
N SER A 340 23.09 -40.85 -35.77
CA SER A 340 21.65 -40.72 -35.57
C SER A 340 20.91 -41.98 -36.02
N GLY A 341 20.44 -42.81 -35.08
CA GLY A 341 19.56 -43.96 -35.36
C GLY A 341 18.06 -43.62 -35.28
N LYS A 342 17.20 -44.56 -35.71
CA LYS A 342 15.71 -44.44 -35.62
C LYS A 342 15.18 -44.20 -34.18
N LYS A 343 15.96 -44.54 -33.15
CA LYS A 343 15.61 -44.38 -31.73
C LYS A 343 16.31 -43.18 -31.08
N SER A 344 17.03 -42.36 -31.84
CA SER A 344 17.71 -41.16 -31.36
C SER A 344 16.91 -39.90 -31.65
N ILE A 345 17.04 -38.89 -30.79
CA ILE A 345 16.44 -37.57 -30.95
C ILE A 345 17.57 -36.59 -31.23
N VAL A 346 17.47 -35.87 -32.35
CA VAL A 346 18.51 -34.93 -32.77
C VAL A 346 18.31 -33.59 -32.08
N SER A 347 19.33 -33.12 -31.37
CA SER A 347 19.40 -31.78 -30.77
C SER A 347 20.57 -31.02 -31.40
N ARG A 348 20.40 -29.72 -31.68
CA ARG A 348 21.47 -28.88 -32.26
C ARG A 348 21.79 -27.76 -31.29
N ARG A 349 23.08 -27.53 -31.03
CA ARG A 349 23.56 -26.39 -30.23
C ARG A 349 24.68 -25.68 -30.94
N PHE A 350 25.00 -24.47 -30.51
CA PHE A 350 26.15 -23.74 -30.99
C PHE A 350 27.32 -23.96 -30.04
N ASP A 351 28.41 -24.54 -30.53
CA ASP A 351 29.66 -24.67 -29.79
C ASP A 351 30.50 -23.39 -29.99
N TYR A 352 30.65 -22.62 -28.91
CA TYR A 352 31.40 -21.36 -28.92
C TYR A 352 32.92 -21.55 -28.98
N THR A 353 33.45 -22.75 -28.72
CA THR A 353 34.90 -23.02 -28.82
C THR A 353 35.35 -23.25 -30.26
N LYS A 354 34.49 -23.87 -31.07
CA LYS A 354 34.72 -24.16 -32.50
C LYS A 354 33.96 -23.24 -33.43
N ASN A 355 33.11 -22.38 -32.88
CA ASN A 355 32.18 -21.48 -33.59
C ASN A 355 31.35 -22.21 -34.64
N LYS A 356 30.85 -23.40 -34.30
CA LYS A 356 30.11 -24.28 -35.21
C LYS A 356 28.83 -24.80 -34.57
N VAL A 357 27.85 -25.09 -35.43
CA VAL A 357 26.63 -25.80 -35.01
C VAL A 357 26.98 -27.27 -34.78
N GLU A 358 26.95 -27.69 -33.53
CA GLU A 358 27.15 -29.07 -33.10
C GLU A 358 25.81 -29.81 -33.11
N VAL A 359 25.76 -30.92 -33.85
CA VAL A 359 24.59 -31.79 -33.94
C VAL A 359 24.80 -32.98 -33.01
N ILE A 360 23.94 -33.13 -32.02
CA ILE A 360 24.00 -34.19 -31.00
C ILE A 360 22.83 -35.16 -31.20
N ALA A 361 23.14 -36.45 -31.38
CA ALA A 361 22.14 -37.52 -31.40
C ALA A 361 21.97 -38.09 -29.98
N ARG A 362 20.80 -37.83 -29.37
CA ARG A 362 20.48 -38.26 -27.99
C ARG A 362 19.67 -39.55 -27.99
N SER A 363 20.08 -40.56 -27.24
CA SER A 363 19.29 -41.78 -27.07
C SER A 363 18.00 -41.53 -26.28
N ARG A 364 16.93 -42.30 -26.54
CA ARG A 364 15.63 -42.16 -25.82
C ARG A 364 15.75 -42.39 -24.32
N ARG A 365 16.66 -43.25 -23.86
CA ARG A 365 16.94 -43.52 -22.44
C ARG A 365 17.37 -42.27 -21.66
N ALA A 366 17.86 -41.27 -22.38
CA ALA A 366 18.38 -40.06 -21.77
C ALA A 366 17.29 -39.03 -21.41
N PHE A 367 16.03 -39.27 -21.79
CA PHE A 367 14.89 -38.41 -21.49
C PHE A 367 14.04 -39.07 -20.39
N LEU A 368 13.89 -38.40 -19.25
CA LEU A 368 13.18 -38.97 -18.10
C LEU A 368 11.74 -39.36 -18.45
N SER A 369 11.05 -38.62 -19.32
CA SER A 369 9.68 -38.95 -19.75
C SER A 369 9.59 -40.19 -20.64
N LYS A 370 10.67 -40.55 -21.34
CA LYS A 370 10.75 -41.65 -22.30
C LYS A 370 11.46 -42.89 -21.75
N LEU A 371 11.92 -42.83 -20.49
CA LEU A 371 12.04 -43.97 -19.57
C LEU A 371 10.67 -44.38 -19.08
#